data_AF-A0A238VNK3-F1
#
_entry.id   AF-A0A238VNK3-F1
#
_cell.length_a   1.000
_cell.length_b   1.000
_cell.length_c   1.000
_cell.angle_alpha   90.00
_cell.angle_beta   90.00
_cell.angle_gamma   90.00
#
_symmetry.space_group_name_H-M   'P 1'
#
loop_
_entity.id
_entity.type
_entity.pdbx_description
1 polymer ?
#
loop_
_entity_poly.entity_id
_entity_poly.type
_entity_poly.pdbx_seq_one_letter_code
_entity_poly.pdbx_strand_id
1 'polypeptide(L)'
;MSRAQTRSAPTPHGEVAYEVVSCANCGTEVVPEEAVPVGIGAETYVCTGLPFCRESHERPREHAALCEYCAEATLGYTHEPDGVGDRMAAFTEDHSALGVGLWLGVVGGVALAIGLIVVQLVLGLG
;
A
#
# COMPACT_ATOMS: atom_id res chain seq x y z
N MET A 1 -6.24 -17.36 -8.29
CA MET A 1 -5.48 -17.74 -7.08
C MET A 1 -4.51 -18.83 -7.50
N SER A 2 -3.21 -18.60 -7.32
CA SER A 2 -2.18 -19.63 -7.47
C SER A 2 -2.50 -20.81 -6.56
N ARG A 3 -2.57 -22.01 -7.12
CA ARG A 3 -2.97 -23.21 -6.38
C ARG A 3 -1.76 -23.74 -5.61
N ALA A 4 -1.81 -23.72 -4.28
CA ALA A 4 -0.79 -24.35 -3.45
C ALA A 4 -0.74 -25.86 -3.73
N GLN A 5 0.47 -26.40 -3.80
CA GLN A 5 0.73 -27.82 -3.98
C GLN A 5 1.51 -28.34 -2.77
N THR A 6 1.13 -29.51 -2.26
CA THR A 6 1.87 -30.14 -1.17
C THR A 6 3.06 -30.91 -1.71
N ARG A 7 4.24 -30.64 -1.17
CA ARG A 7 5.49 -31.37 -1.39
C ARG A 7 5.88 -32.10 -0.10
N SER A 8 6.65 -33.17 -0.22
CA SER A 8 7.25 -33.84 0.93
C SER A 8 8.76 -33.93 0.76
N ALA A 9 9.50 -33.81 1.85
CA ALA A 9 10.94 -33.99 1.87
C ALA A 9 11.36 -34.93 3.01
N PRO A 10 12.29 -35.86 2.75
CA PRO A 10 12.85 -36.73 3.79
C PRO A 10 13.74 -35.91 4.72
N THR A 11 13.51 -36.05 6.03
CA THR A 11 14.39 -35.50 7.06
C THR A 11 14.88 -36.63 7.99
N PRO A 12 15.95 -36.41 8.78
CA PRO A 12 16.38 -37.38 9.78
C PRO A 12 15.32 -37.75 10.82
N HIS A 13 14.25 -36.97 10.94
CA HIS A 13 13.13 -37.17 11.86
C HIS A 13 11.86 -37.72 11.18
N GLY A 14 11.91 -38.03 9.89
CA GLY A 14 10.78 -38.51 9.09
C GLY A 14 10.48 -37.61 7.88
N GLU A 15 9.47 -37.98 7.11
CA GLU A 15 8.97 -37.15 6.01
C GLU A 15 8.25 -35.91 6.55
N VAL A 16 8.63 -34.74 6.05
CA VAL A 16 7.94 -33.48 6.35
C VAL A 16 7.21 -33.02 5.10
N ALA A 17 5.91 -32.79 5.23
CA ALA A 17 5.08 -32.19 4.19
C ALA A 17 5.04 -30.67 4.35
N TYR A 18 5.16 -29.93 3.25
CA TYR A 18 5.08 -28.48 3.19
C TYR A 18 4.34 -28.04 1.93
N GLU A 19 3.78 -26.84 1.95
CA GLU A 19 3.10 -26.26 0.80
C GLU A 19 4.04 -25.39 -0.02
N VAL A 20 3.87 -25.43 -1.33
CA VAL A 20 4.58 -24.56 -2.28
C VAL A 20 3.60 -23.98 -3.29
N VAL A 21 3.92 -22.79 -3.79
CA VAL A 21 3.31 -22.19 -4.97
C VAL A 21 4.37 -21.96 -6.03
N SER A 22 4.01 -22.13 -7.30
CA SER A 22 4.93 -21.88 -8.40
C SER A 22 4.90 -20.41 -8.81
N CYS A 23 6.08 -19.80 -8.92
CA CYS A 23 6.23 -18.47 -9.50
C CYS A 23 5.73 -18.47 -10.95
N ALA A 24 4.82 -17.56 -11.28
CA ALA A 24 4.24 -17.46 -12.62
C ALA A 24 5.24 -17.03 -13.69
N ASN A 25 6.36 -16.40 -13.31
CA ASN A 25 7.37 -15.93 -14.26
C ASN A 25 8.46 -16.98 -14.53
N CYS A 26 9.13 -17.50 -13.49
CA CYS A 26 10.26 -18.42 -13.63
C CYS A 26 9.93 -19.89 -13.32
N GLY A 27 8.75 -20.18 -12.78
CA GLY A 27 8.33 -21.53 -12.40
C GLY A 27 8.93 -22.06 -11.10
N THR A 28 9.82 -21.29 -10.43
CA THR A 28 10.41 -21.68 -9.14
C THR A 28 9.33 -21.91 -8.08
N GLU A 29 9.46 -23.00 -7.32
CA GLU A 29 8.62 -23.28 -6.16
C GLU A 29 9.05 -22.39 -4.99
N VAL A 30 8.10 -21.67 -4.42
CA VAL A 30 8.29 -20.82 -3.24
C VAL A 30 7.25 -21.16 -2.19
N VAL A 31 7.60 -20.99 -0.93
CA VAL A 31 6.65 -21.14 0.18
C VAL A 31 5.57 -20.05 0.06
N PRO A 32 4.28 -20.34 0.31
CA PRO A 32 3.20 -19.37 0.14
C PRO A 32 3.42 -18.06 0.92
N GLU A 33 4.08 -18.14 2.07
CA GLU A 33 4.40 -17.02 2.96
C GLU A 33 5.42 -16.04 2.35
N GLU A 34 6.29 -16.53 1.47
CA GLU A 34 7.34 -15.76 0.77
C GLU A 34 6.92 -15.36 -0.65
N ALA A 35 5.72 -15.74 -1.08
CA ALA A 35 5.23 -15.49 -2.42
C ALA A 35 4.60 -14.09 -2.52
N VAL A 36 4.97 -13.32 -3.55
CA VAL A 36 4.40 -11.99 -3.80
C VAL A 36 3.12 -12.15 -4.64
N PRO A 37 1.92 -11.82 -4.12
CA PRO A 37 0.68 -11.92 -4.87
C PRO A 37 0.58 -10.79 -5.88
N VAL A 38 0.27 -11.11 -7.14
CA VAL A 38 0.12 -10.13 -8.22
C VAL A 38 -1.23 -10.28 -8.91
N GLY A 39 -1.86 -9.14 -9.20
CA GLY A 39 -3.06 -9.06 -10.01
C GLY A 39 -2.72 -9.01 -11.49
N ILE A 40 -3.42 -9.79 -12.32
CA ILE A 40 -3.27 -9.82 -13.77
C ILE A 40 -4.55 -9.30 -14.41
N GLY A 41 -4.39 -8.27 -15.25
CA GLY A 41 -5.49 -7.59 -15.93
C GLY A 41 -6.39 -6.82 -14.97
N ALA A 42 -7.34 -6.07 -15.53
CA ALA A 42 -8.38 -5.39 -14.79
C ALA A 42 -9.75 -5.85 -15.31
N GLU A 43 -10.69 -6.05 -14.39
CA GLU A 43 -12.09 -6.23 -14.71
C GLU A 43 -12.93 -5.28 -13.87
N THR A 44 -13.95 -4.71 -14.51
CA THR A 44 -14.90 -3.82 -13.85
C THR A 44 -16.09 -4.65 -13.38
N TYR A 45 -16.45 -4.51 -12.11
CA TYR A 45 -17.66 -5.12 -11.56
C TYR A 45 -18.59 -4.06 -11.01
N VAL A 46 -19.89 -4.33 -11.13
CA VAL A 46 -20.95 -3.48 -10.59
C VAL A 46 -21.50 -4.18 -9.36
N CYS A 47 -21.56 -3.47 -8.24
CA CYS A 47 -22.14 -3.96 -7.00
C CYS A 47 -23.68 -3.97 -7.10
N THR A 48 -24.24 -4.87 -7.90
CA THR A 48 -25.69 -5.04 -7.99
C THR A 48 -26.21 -5.64 -6.67
N GLY A 49 -26.91 -4.85 -5.86
CA GLY A 49 -27.63 -5.35 -4.67
C GLY A 49 -27.56 -4.46 -3.42
N LEU A 50 -26.69 -3.45 -3.37
CA LEU A 50 -26.57 -2.53 -2.24
C LEU A 50 -26.93 -1.10 -2.67
N PRO A 51 -27.92 -0.43 -2.03
CA PRO A 51 -28.49 0.83 -2.52
C PRO A 51 -27.51 2.02 -2.52
N PHE A 52 -26.36 1.89 -1.86
CA PHE A 52 -25.29 2.88 -1.79
C PHE A 52 -24.12 2.59 -2.75
N CYS A 53 -24.10 1.39 -3.35
CA CYS A 53 -23.01 0.97 -4.23
C CYS A 53 -23.40 1.28 -5.69
N ARG A 54 -23.42 2.57 -6.02
CA ARG A 54 -23.70 3.09 -7.37
C ARG A 54 -22.45 3.15 -8.27
N GLU A 55 -21.29 2.78 -7.74
CA GLU A 55 -20.01 2.88 -8.45
C GLU A 55 -19.60 1.55 -9.07
N SER A 56 -19.09 1.64 -10.29
CA SER A 56 -18.32 0.58 -10.92
C SER A 56 -16.95 0.52 -10.26
N HIS A 57 -16.53 -0.66 -9.82
CA HIS A 57 -15.23 -0.86 -9.19
C HIS A 57 -14.33 -1.69 -10.11
N GLU A 58 -13.03 -1.39 -10.10
CA GLU A 58 -12.03 -2.20 -10.78
C GLU A 58 -11.38 -3.17 -9.81
N ARG A 59 -11.17 -4.40 -10.28
CA ARG A 59 -10.40 -5.43 -9.56
C ARG A 59 -9.53 -6.21 -10.54
N PRO A 60 -8.50 -6.92 -10.05
CA PRO A 60 -7.74 -7.82 -10.90
C PRO A 60 -8.63 -8.92 -11.47
N ARG A 61 -8.48 -9.22 -12.77
CA ARG A 61 -9.21 -10.33 -13.41
C ARG A 61 -8.71 -11.68 -12.92
N GLU A 62 -7.40 -11.79 -12.75
CA GLU A 62 -6.73 -13.00 -12.29
C GLU A 62 -5.70 -12.66 -11.22
N HIS A 63 -5.34 -13.66 -10.42
CA HIS A 63 -4.30 -13.55 -9.40
C HIS A 63 -3.27 -14.65 -9.59
N ALA A 64 -2.00 -14.26 -9.59
CA ALA A 64 -0.84 -15.14 -9.65
C ALA A 64 0.13 -14.84 -8.51
N ALA A 65 1.15 -15.69 -8.34
CA ALA A 65 2.22 -15.51 -7.38
C ALA A 65 3.56 -15.36 -8.10
N LEU A 66 4.41 -14.45 -7.65
CA LEU A 66 5.80 -14.32 -8.07
C LEU A 66 6.73 -14.67 -6.91
N CYS A 67 7.91 -15.23 -7.22
CA CYS A 67 8.99 -15.22 -6.26
C CYS A 67 9.52 -13.80 -6.09
N GLU A 68 10.11 -13.52 -4.93
CA GLU A 68 10.65 -12.20 -4.58
C GLU A 68 11.58 -11.63 -5.67
N TYR A 69 12.50 -12.45 -6.19
CA TYR A 69 13.40 -12.04 -7.28
C TYR A 69 12.65 -11.60 -8.55
N CYS A 70 11.63 -12.35 -8.97
CA CYS A 70 10.85 -11.98 -10.16
C CYS A 70 9.94 -10.78 -9.88
N ALA A 71 9.44 -10.65 -8.66
CA ALA A 71 8.65 -9.50 -8.23
C ALA A 71 9.51 -8.23 -8.23
N GLU A 72 10.73 -8.28 -7.70
CA GLU A 72 11.69 -7.18 -7.74
C GLU A 72 12.07 -6.83 -9.19
N ALA A 73 12.45 -7.81 -9.99
CA ALA A 73 12.89 -7.57 -11.37
C ALA A 73 11.78 -7.02 -12.28
N THR A 74 10.52 -7.41 -12.05
CA THR A 74 9.39 -7.04 -12.93
C THR A 74 8.64 -5.82 -12.42
N LEU A 75 8.48 -5.69 -11.10
CA LEU A 75 7.62 -4.69 -10.47
C LEU A 75 8.38 -3.72 -9.56
N GLY A 76 9.69 -3.95 -9.35
CA GLY A 76 10.51 -3.10 -8.49
C GLY A 76 10.25 -3.29 -7.00
N TYR A 77 9.64 -4.40 -6.58
CA TYR A 77 9.40 -4.68 -5.16
C TYR A 77 10.71 -4.95 -4.42
N THR A 78 11.18 -3.97 -3.66
CA THR A 78 12.33 -4.11 -2.76
C THR A 78 11.85 -4.54 -1.38
N HIS A 79 11.81 -5.85 -1.12
CA HIS A 79 11.90 -6.52 0.20
C HIS A 79 11.05 -6.03 1.40
N GLU A 80 10.05 -5.16 1.24
CA GLU A 80 9.09 -4.85 2.29
C GLU A 80 7.78 -5.59 1.97
N PRO A 81 7.38 -6.62 2.76
CA PRO A 81 6.26 -7.50 2.45
C PRO A 81 4.89 -6.83 2.53
N ASP A 82 4.84 -5.52 2.75
CA ASP A 82 3.61 -4.76 2.66
C ASP A 82 3.97 -3.33 2.24
N GLY A 83 3.70 -3.01 0.97
CA GLY A 83 3.51 -1.62 0.51
C GLY A 83 2.38 -0.88 1.25
N VAL A 84 1.88 -1.42 2.36
CA VAL A 84 1.14 -0.73 3.43
C VAL A 84 2.03 0.31 4.10
N GLY A 85 3.35 0.11 4.21
CA GLY A 85 4.27 1.13 4.73
C GLY A 85 4.27 2.39 3.85
N ASP A 86 4.47 2.21 2.55
CA ASP A 86 4.45 3.30 1.57
C ASP A 86 3.05 3.88 1.35
N ARG A 87 2.00 3.04 1.36
CA ARG A 87 0.61 3.52 1.28
C ARG A 87 0.18 4.21 2.56
N MET A 88 0.57 3.77 3.75
CA MET A 88 0.34 4.50 4.99
C MET A 88 1.19 5.76 5.04
N ALA A 89 2.42 5.77 4.54
CA ALA A 89 3.21 6.99 4.43
C ALA A 89 2.49 8.00 3.53
N ALA A 90 2.02 7.59 2.35
CA ALA A 90 1.22 8.44 1.46
C ALA A 90 -0.13 8.86 2.06
N PHE A 91 -0.84 7.96 2.76
CA PHE A 91 -2.10 8.28 3.46
C PHE A 91 -1.86 9.19 4.67
N THR A 92 -0.72 9.07 5.34
CA THR A 92 -0.31 9.94 6.46
C THR A 92 0.17 11.27 5.91
N GLU A 93 0.78 11.32 4.73
CA GLU A 93 1.15 12.56 4.04
C GLU A 93 -0.10 13.30 3.55
N ASP A 94 -1.09 12.58 3.01
CA ASP A 94 -2.37 13.13 2.53
C ASP A 94 -3.39 13.46 3.64
N HIS A 95 -3.36 12.76 4.79
CA HIS A 95 -4.33 12.94 5.89
C HIS A 95 -3.72 13.30 7.25
N SER A 96 -2.42 13.58 7.36
CA SER A 96 -1.89 14.01 8.66
C SER A 96 -2.50 15.34 9.06
N ALA A 97 -3.16 15.32 10.22
CA ALA A 97 -3.63 16.50 10.96
C ALA A 97 -2.50 17.53 11.22
N LEU A 98 -1.23 17.14 11.01
CA LEU A 98 -0.07 18.02 10.98
C LEU A 98 -0.04 18.92 9.74
N GLY A 99 -0.46 18.47 8.56
CA GLY A 99 -0.53 19.31 7.35
C GLY A 99 -1.57 20.42 7.48
N VAL A 100 -2.76 20.09 7.99
CA VAL A 100 -3.82 21.05 8.27
C VAL A 100 -3.47 21.94 9.48
N GLY A 101 -2.87 21.37 10.53
CA GLY A 101 -2.43 22.11 11.72
C GLY A 101 -1.28 23.08 11.45
N LEU A 102 -0.32 22.70 10.60
CA LEU A 102 0.77 23.56 10.15
C LEU A 102 0.23 24.70 9.28
N TRP A 103 -0.70 24.42 8.36
CA TRP A 103 -1.36 25.47 7.56
C TRP A 103 -2.14 26.46 8.41
N LEU A 104 -2.96 25.98 9.35
CA LEU A 104 -3.70 26.85 10.28
C LEU A 104 -2.77 27.64 11.20
N GLY A 105 -1.67 27.03 11.65
CA GLY A 105 -0.65 27.69 12.46
C GLY A 105 0.10 28.79 11.70
N VAL A 106 0.48 28.53 10.44
CA VAL A 106 1.15 29.52 9.58
C VAL A 106 0.21 30.68 9.24
N VAL A 107 -1.02 30.38 8.80
CA VAL A 107 -2.01 31.42 8.48
C VAL A 107 -2.37 32.24 9.72
N GLY A 108 -2.59 31.59 10.86
CA GLY A 108 -2.87 32.27 12.13
C GLY A 108 -1.70 33.13 12.61
N GLY A 109 -0.47 32.61 12.54
CA GLY A 109 0.75 33.32 12.92
C GLY A 109 1.01 34.55 12.05
N VAL A 110 0.85 34.44 10.73
CA VAL A 110 1.00 35.56 9.79
C VAL A 110 -0.07 36.62 10.04
N ALA A 111 -1.33 36.22 10.22
CA ALA A 111 -2.41 37.17 10.50
C ALA A 111 -2.18 37.93 11.81
N LEU A 112 -1.68 37.27 12.86
CA LEU A 112 -1.40 37.88 14.15
C LEU A 112 -0.18 38.82 14.08
N ALA A 113 0.87 38.45 13.35
CA ALA A 113 2.03 39.31 13.11
C ALA A 113 1.64 40.58 12.34
N ILE A 114 0.85 40.46 11.27
CA ILE A 114 0.34 41.62 10.53
C ILE A 114 -0.55 42.49 11.42
N GLY A 115 -1.44 41.88 12.20
CA GLY A 115 -2.29 42.61 13.16
C GLY A 115 -1.48 43.43 14.16
N LEU A 116 -0.42 42.85 14.73
CA LEU A 116 0.47 43.57 15.65
C LEU A 116 1.24 44.70 14.96
N ILE A 117 1.72 44.51 13.73
CA ILE A 117 2.38 45.56 12.95
C ILE A 117 1.42 46.73 12.69
N VAL A 118 0.18 46.44 12.28
CA VAL A 118 -0.84 47.49 12.06
C VAL A 118 -1.15 48.23 13.35
N VAL A 119 -1.28 47.52 14.48
CA VAL A 119 -1.51 48.13 15.79
C VAL A 119 -0.32 49.01 16.21
N GLN A 120 0.91 48.57 16.01
CA GLN A 120 2.11 49.39 16.28
C GLN A 120 2.17 50.65 15.42
N LEU A 121 1.81 50.54 14.13
CA LEU A 121 1.71 51.68 13.20
C LEU A 121 0.62 52.68 13.61
N VAL A 122 -0.52 52.19 14.11
CA VAL A 122 -1.64 53.04 14.56
C VAL A 122 -1.35 53.68 15.92
N LEU A 123 -0.67 52.98 16.83
CA LEU A 123 -0.30 53.49 18.15
C LEU A 123 0.99 54.33 18.16
N GLY A 124 1.71 54.40 17.04
CA GLY A 124 2.93 55.22 16.89
C GLY A 124 4.09 54.77 17.78
N LEU A 125 4.14 53.50 18.17
CA LEU A 125 5.24 52.92 18.95
C LEU A 125 6.33 52.43 17.98
N GLY A 126 7.12 53.37 17.49
CA GLY A 126 8.35 53.15 16.70
C GLY A 126 9.50 53.96 17.27
#